data_AF-A0AAD5VJ42-F1
#
_entry.id   AF-A0AAD5VJ42-F1
#
_cell.length_a   1.000
_cell.length_b   1.000
_cell.length_c   1.000
_cell.angle_alpha   90.00
_cell.angle_beta   90.00
_cell.angle_gamma   90.00
#
_symmetry.space_group_name_H-M   'P 1'
#
loop_
_entity.id
_entity.type
_entity.pdbx_description
1 polymer ?
#
loop_
_entity_poly.entity_id
_entity_poly.type
_entity_poly.pdbx_seq_one_letter_code
_entity_poly.pdbx_strand_id
1 'polypeptide(L)'
;MNSDVNMDSGSSPGPDSASVSDGKSASKPIQALAPPAPAPPLAWPPRSPCCPPPPPKQQLYAAVAKSALSLVKLTKTIPDLEPERIIAMHHAAKPLSDKRHKVKSTTTGPSCCKILIPLKDHILSTTSFSLLITEINQALAKQSLCVESIIQAYEGILLSANQVATDDNLIIITASIRKALNSPGAQAFLLWSKSYIKILDVPRSISTGSTRVLITPTVICNAMLKSPMASSFDLASTPRVMRASPTSDTSIVWVDLHDSQSGANVKALVGKSLQIGAITCPIRAACANLGMPQCQCCWHWGHTTNTCHFFAPRCPICSGPHRSENHHNHAACCKAKPKAKPPVAATPPGEPCPHGAHCINCGKTHPANHHWCPFWCHCFDRLWIERRYSEKKSAA
;
A
#
# COMPACT_ATOMS: atom_id res chain seq x y z
N MET A 1 29.27 11.06 -66.16
CA MET A 1 30.21 11.97 -65.48
C MET A 1 30.38 11.44 -64.06
N ASN A 2 30.94 10.24 -63.87
CA ASN A 2 32.37 9.92 -63.83
C ASN A 2 33.20 10.97 -63.08
N SER A 3 33.68 10.63 -61.89
CA SER A 3 35.11 10.56 -61.55
C SER A 3 35.29 9.94 -60.17
N ASP A 4 35.70 8.68 -60.17
CA ASP A 4 36.45 8.01 -59.11
C ASP A 4 37.82 8.67 -58.91
N VAL A 5 38.33 8.70 -57.67
CA VAL A 5 39.77 8.57 -57.41
C VAL A 5 39.96 7.68 -56.19
N ASN A 6 40.68 6.59 -56.43
CA ASN A 6 41.20 5.61 -55.49
C ASN A 6 42.74 5.72 -55.48
N MET A 7 43.42 5.00 -54.58
CA MET A 7 44.89 4.86 -54.36
C MET A 7 45.43 5.74 -53.21
N ASP A 8 46.33 5.29 -52.32
CA ASP A 8 47.14 4.08 -52.27
C ASP A 8 47.59 3.75 -50.83
N SER A 9 48.07 2.51 -50.74
CA SER A 9 48.71 1.68 -49.72
C SER A 9 49.84 2.29 -48.88
N GLY A 10 50.03 1.74 -47.67
CA GLY A 10 51.23 1.94 -46.85
C GLY A 10 51.32 0.91 -45.72
N SER A 11 52.18 -0.09 -45.90
CA SER A 11 52.44 -1.24 -45.01
C SER A 11 53.46 -0.95 -43.90
N SER A 12 53.21 -1.51 -42.69
CA SER A 12 54.15 -2.12 -41.70
C SER A 12 55.33 -1.29 -41.11
N PRO A 13 55.90 -1.57 -39.90
CA PRO A 13 56.13 -2.89 -39.29
C PRO A 13 55.84 -3.01 -37.77
N GLY A 14 56.01 -4.22 -37.23
CA GLY A 14 55.68 -4.62 -35.84
C GLY A 14 56.68 -4.19 -34.77
N PRO A 15 56.58 -4.78 -33.56
CA PRO A 15 57.81 -5.31 -32.99
C PRO A 15 57.64 -6.68 -32.31
N ASP A 16 58.57 -7.55 -32.68
CA ASP A 16 59.51 -8.28 -31.82
C ASP A 16 59.02 -9.00 -30.56
N SER A 17 59.20 -10.31 -30.67
CA SER A 17 59.29 -11.28 -29.60
C SER A 17 60.59 -11.08 -28.81
N ALA A 18 60.49 -10.98 -27.49
CA ALA A 18 61.61 -11.23 -26.58
C ALA A 18 61.14 -12.13 -25.44
N SER A 19 61.72 -13.33 -25.44
CA SER A 19 61.66 -14.39 -24.45
C SER A 19 62.56 -14.11 -23.23
N VAL A 20 62.34 -14.91 -22.17
CA VAL A 20 63.20 -15.16 -20.98
C VAL A 20 62.95 -14.19 -19.81
N SER A 21 62.42 -14.61 -18.66
CA SER A 21 63.06 -15.54 -17.73
C SER A 21 62.09 -16.12 -16.69
N ASP A 22 62.32 -17.39 -16.39
CA ASP A 22 61.80 -18.16 -15.26
C ASP A 22 62.10 -17.50 -13.90
N GLY A 23 61.06 -17.34 -13.10
CA GLY A 23 61.13 -16.99 -11.69
C GLY A 23 60.15 -17.84 -10.90
N LYS A 24 60.49 -19.12 -10.69
CA LYS A 24 59.82 -20.04 -9.76
C LYS A 24 59.84 -19.43 -8.35
N SER A 25 58.71 -18.90 -7.89
CA SER A 25 58.47 -18.66 -6.47
C SER A 25 57.42 -19.64 -5.97
N ALA A 26 57.90 -20.66 -5.27
CA ALA A 26 57.12 -21.76 -4.72
C ALA A 26 56.11 -21.22 -3.68
N SER A 27 54.84 -21.15 -4.08
CA SER A 27 53.73 -20.93 -3.16
C SER A 27 53.33 -22.28 -2.57
N LYS A 28 53.63 -22.50 -1.28
CA LYS A 28 53.14 -23.65 -0.52
C LYS A 28 51.60 -23.72 -0.60
N PRO A 29 50.99 -24.90 -0.75
CA PRO A 29 49.54 -25.03 -0.70
C PRO A 29 49.07 -24.77 0.74
N ILE A 30 48.36 -23.66 0.94
CA ILE A 30 47.62 -23.44 2.18
C ILE A 30 46.45 -24.43 2.14
N GLN A 31 46.54 -25.45 2.99
CA GLN A 31 45.44 -26.37 3.28
C GLN A 31 44.19 -25.57 3.65
N ALA A 32 43.10 -25.80 2.92
CA ALA A 32 41.78 -25.33 3.30
C ALA A 32 41.40 -25.97 4.64
N LEU A 33 41.43 -25.20 5.72
CA LEU A 33 40.74 -25.60 6.94
C LEU A 33 39.25 -25.71 6.63
N ALA A 34 38.68 -26.88 6.87
CA ALA A 34 37.24 -27.09 6.86
C ALA A 34 36.55 -26.08 7.79
N PRO A 35 35.38 -25.55 7.41
CA PRO A 35 34.61 -24.69 8.31
C PRO A 35 34.23 -25.48 9.58
N PRO A 36 34.26 -24.85 10.77
CA PRO A 36 33.83 -25.51 11.99
C PRO A 36 32.36 -25.90 11.88
N ALA A 37 32.02 -27.08 12.40
CA ALA A 37 30.66 -27.60 12.44
C ALA A 37 29.70 -26.59 13.09
N PRO A 38 28.44 -26.50 12.63
CA PRO A 38 27.46 -25.60 13.23
C PRO A 38 27.23 -25.99 14.69
N ALA A 39 27.34 -25.01 15.59
CA ALA A 39 26.99 -25.17 16.99
C ALA A 39 25.52 -25.63 17.13
N PRO A 40 25.19 -26.51 18.09
CA PRO A 40 23.81 -26.91 18.34
C PRO A 40 22.95 -25.69 18.68
N PRO A 41 21.65 -25.68 18.31
CA PRO A 41 20.77 -24.56 18.62
C PRO A 41 20.68 -24.34 20.12
N LEU A 42 20.91 -23.10 20.57
CA LEU A 42 20.63 -22.69 21.93
C LEU A 42 19.15 -22.99 22.26
N ALA A 43 18.92 -23.76 23.31
CA ALA A 43 17.59 -24.03 23.83
C ALA A 43 16.93 -22.70 24.23
N TRP A 44 15.73 -22.46 23.71
CA TRP A 44 14.95 -21.28 24.03
C TRP A 44 14.52 -21.35 25.50
N PRO A 45 14.54 -20.24 26.26
CA PRO A 45 13.98 -20.25 27.61
C PRO A 45 12.47 -20.56 27.55
N PRO A 46 11.91 -21.28 28.54
CA PRO A 46 10.49 -21.57 28.59
C PRO A 46 9.70 -20.27 28.66
N ARG A 47 8.64 -20.17 27.84
CA ARG A 47 7.72 -19.04 27.83
C ARG A 47 7.03 -18.93 29.20
N SER A 48 7.06 -17.73 29.80
CA SER A 48 6.29 -17.42 31.00
C SER A 48 4.80 -17.75 30.81
N PRO A 49 4.11 -18.31 31.83
CA PRO A 49 2.68 -18.52 31.79
C PRO A 49 1.93 -17.19 31.62
N CYS A 50 0.95 -17.20 30.72
CA CYS A 50 0.06 -16.09 30.41
C CYS A 50 -0.61 -15.47 31.64
N CYS A 51 -0.90 -14.18 31.52
CA CYS A 51 -1.78 -13.41 32.39
C CYS A 51 -3.10 -14.14 32.72
N PRO A 52 -3.68 -13.90 33.91
CA PRO A 52 -5.00 -14.44 34.25
C PRO A 52 -6.08 -13.92 33.29
N PRO A 53 -7.13 -14.71 33.00
CA PRO A 53 -8.21 -14.29 32.12
C PRO A 53 -8.97 -13.10 32.74
N PRO A 54 -9.43 -12.14 31.91
CA PRO A 54 -10.22 -11.01 32.39
C PRO A 54 -11.60 -11.48 32.91
N PRO A 55 -12.21 -10.76 33.88
CA PRO A 55 -13.51 -11.12 34.43
C PRO A 55 -14.62 -11.07 33.38
N PRO A 56 -15.65 -11.93 33.49
CA PRO A 56 -16.73 -12.02 32.51
C PRO A 56 -17.58 -10.74 32.48
N LYS A 57 -17.78 -10.21 31.26
CA LYS A 57 -18.57 -9.00 30.99
C LYS A 57 -20.06 -9.22 31.29
N GLN A 58 -20.71 -8.24 31.93
CA GLN A 58 -22.13 -8.19 32.35
C GLN A 58 -23.19 -8.42 31.24
N GLN A 59 -22.80 -8.55 29.96
CA GLN A 59 -23.71 -8.78 28.83
C GLN A 59 -24.33 -10.19 28.78
N LEU A 60 -23.87 -11.15 29.59
CA LEU A 60 -24.33 -12.54 29.54
C LEU A 60 -25.69 -12.77 30.24
N TYR A 61 -26.01 -12.02 31.29
CA TYR A 61 -27.15 -12.33 32.16
C TYR A 61 -28.51 -12.14 31.46
N ALA A 62 -28.66 -11.04 30.70
CA ALA A 62 -29.89 -10.77 29.95
C ALA A 62 -30.13 -11.78 28.82
N ALA A 63 -29.06 -12.30 28.20
CA ALA A 63 -29.16 -13.32 27.16
C ALA A 63 -29.54 -14.69 27.73
N VAL A 64 -28.97 -15.05 28.89
CA VAL A 64 -29.32 -16.27 29.62
C VAL A 64 -30.77 -16.22 30.10
N ALA A 65 -31.21 -15.10 30.67
CA ALA A 65 -32.59 -14.91 31.12
C ALA A 65 -33.61 -15.05 29.96
N LYS A 66 -33.32 -14.45 28.80
CA LYS A 66 -34.18 -14.59 27.60
C LYS A 66 -34.25 -16.02 27.08
N SER A 67 -33.12 -16.75 27.11
CA SER A 67 -33.10 -18.16 26.70
C SER A 67 -33.90 -19.05 27.65
N ALA A 68 -33.80 -18.81 28.96
CA ALA A 68 -34.56 -19.54 29.96
C ALA A 68 -36.07 -19.30 29.80
N LEU A 69 -36.49 -18.05 29.58
CA LEU A 69 -37.90 -17.69 29.41
C LEU A 69 -38.51 -18.29 28.14
N SER A 70 -37.71 -18.40 27.06
CA SER A 70 -38.09 -19.08 25.82
C SER A 70 -38.29 -20.59 26.01
N LEU A 71 -37.41 -21.25 26.76
CA LEU A 71 -37.53 -22.68 27.07
C LEU A 71 -38.77 -22.95 27.92
N VAL A 72 -39.01 -22.15 28.96
CA VAL A 72 -40.20 -22.27 29.81
C VAL A 72 -41.49 -22.08 29.00
N LYS A 73 -41.48 -21.17 28.02
CA LYS A 73 -42.63 -20.97 27.13
C LYS A 73 -42.87 -22.18 26.22
N LEU A 74 -41.81 -22.78 25.69
CA LEU A 74 -41.87 -24.00 24.85
C LEU A 74 -42.41 -25.21 25.63
N THR A 75 -41.94 -25.42 26.86
CA THR A 75 -42.42 -26.49 27.74
C THR A 75 -43.90 -26.32 28.11
N LYS A 76 -44.37 -25.08 28.27
CA LYS A 76 -45.78 -24.79 28.52
C LYS A 76 -46.67 -25.02 27.29
N THR A 77 -46.15 -24.81 26.08
CA THR A 77 -46.93 -24.99 24.85
C THR A 77 -47.05 -26.44 24.41
N ILE A 78 -46.13 -27.32 24.85
CA ILE A 78 -46.12 -28.74 24.48
C ILE A 78 -45.68 -29.55 25.71
N PRO A 79 -46.59 -29.79 26.68
CA PRO A 79 -46.23 -30.40 27.96
C PRO A 79 -45.85 -31.89 27.84
N ASP A 80 -46.34 -32.58 26.81
CA ASP A 80 -46.11 -34.02 26.60
C ASP A 80 -44.81 -34.33 25.84
N LEU A 81 -43.97 -33.33 25.58
CA LEU A 81 -42.72 -33.49 24.84
C LEU A 81 -41.54 -33.63 25.80
N GLU A 82 -40.71 -34.67 25.57
CA GLU A 82 -39.51 -34.92 26.36
C GLU A 82 -38.57 -33.69 26.41
N PRO A 83 -38.02 -33.34 27.59
CA PRO A 83 -37.16 -32.16 27.79
C PRO A 83 -36.01 -32.06 26.78
N GLU A 84 -35.40 -33.18 26.42
CA GLU A 84 -34.27 -33.27 25.47
C GLU A 84 -34.70 -32.85 24.06
N ARG A 85 -35.93 -33.20 23.65
CA ARG A 85 -36.49 -32.76 22.36
C ARG A 85 -36.82 -31.28 22.37
N ILE A 86 -37.33 -30.74 23.49
CA ILE A 86 -37.58 -29.31 23.67
C ILE A 86 -36.26 -28.52 23.56
N ILE A 87 -35.20 -29.00 24.22
CA ILE A 87 -33.87 -28.41 24.14
C ILE A 87 -33.34 -28.46 22.70
N ALA A 88 -33.42 -29.62 22.03
CA ALA A 88 -33.00 -29.76 20.64
C ALA A 88 -33.75 -28.82 19.69
N MET A 89 -35.07 -28.68 19.84
CA MET A 89 -35.89 -27.74 19.07
C MET A 89 -35.49 -26.29 19.34
N HIS A 90 -35.23 -25.91 20.59
CA HIS A 90 -34.76 -24.56 20.94
C HIS A 90 -33.38 -24.27 20.36
N HIS A 91 -32.48 -25.25 20.33
CA HIS A 91 -31.17 -25.11 19.70
C HIS A 91 -31.25 -25.04 18.17
N ALA A 92 -32.15 -25.78 17.54
CA ALA A 92 -32.38 -25.73 16.09
C ALA A 92 -33.11 -24.45 15.64
N ALA A 93 -33.98 -23.90 16.49
CA ALA A 93 -34.72 -22.67 16.22
C ALA A 93 -33.91 -21.40 16.49
N LYS A 94 -32.76 -21.50 17.18
CA LYS A 94 -31.81 -20.38 17.23
C LYS A 94 -31.34 -20.14 15.80
N PRO A 95 -31.65 -18.99 15.18
CA PRO A 95 -31.04 -18.67 13.90
C PRO A 95 -29.54 -18.78 14.10
N LEU A 96 -28.87 -19.56 13.25
CA LEU A 96 -27.43 -19.47 13.12
C LEU A 96 -27.15 -17.97 13.04
N SER A 97 -26.55 -17.43 14.09
CA SER A 97 -26.10 -16.06 14.09
C SER A 97 -25.00 -16.08 13.05
N ASP A 98 -25.38 -15.86 11.80
CA ASP A 98 -24.51 -15.34 10.78
C ASP A 98 -23.99 -14.06 11.40
N LYS A 99 -22.86 -14.18 12.10
CA LYS A 99 -21.96 -13.08 12.34
C LYS A 99 -21.47 -12.72 10.95
N ARG A 100 -22.33 -12.09 10.15
CA ARG A 100 -21.93 -11.40 8.93
C ARG A 100 -20.92 -10.40 9.43
N HIS A 101 -19.65 -10.75 9.29
CA HIS A 101 -18.56 -9.85 9.60
C HIS A 101 -18.86 -8.60 8.80
N LYS A 102 -19.30 -7.55 9.49
CA LYS A 102 -19.65 -6.29 8.87
C LYS A 102 -18.37 -5.79 8.22
N VAL A 103 -18.29 -5.94 6.90
CA VAL A 103 -17.14 -5.49 6.11
C VAL A 103 -16.95 -4.02 6.45
N LYS A 104 -15.80 -3.69 7.06
CA LYS A 104 -15.43 -2.30 7.36
C LYS A 104 -15.04 -1.66 6.03
N SER A 105 -16.05 -1.15 5.34
CA SER A 105 -15.91 -0.60 3.99
C SER A 105 -15.25 0.77 3.96
N THR A 106 -15.20 1.45 5.10
CA THR A 106 -14.67 2.79 5.26
C THR A 106 -13.46 2.68 6.16
N THR A 107 -12.29 3.09 5.68
CA THR A 107 -11.15 3.32 6.57
C THR A 107 -11.53 4.43 7.54
N THR A 108 -11.21 4.26 8.82
CA THR A 108 -11.22 5.38 9.78
C THR A 108 -10.14 6.35 9.31
N GLY A 109 -10.51 7.25 8.39
CA GLY A 109 -9.69 8.38 8.05
C GLY A 109 -9.51 9.24 9.30
N PRO A 110 -8.52 10.14 9.31
CA PRO A 110 -8.48 11.19 10.29
C PRO A 110 -9.86 11.87 10.27
N SER A 111 -10.46 12.04 11.45
CA SER A 111 -11.82 12.58 11.62
C SER A 111 -12.09 13.71 10.64
N CYS A 112 -13.31 13.82 10.10
CA CYS A 112 -13.67 14.87 9.13
C CYS A 112 -13.39 16.31 9.60
N CYS A 113 -12.94 16.49 10.83
CA CYS A 113 -12.44 17.72 11.39
C CYS A 113 -10.92 17.90 11.24
N LYS A 114 -10.25 17.16 10.33
CA LYS A 114 -8.82 17.31 10.09
C LYS A 114 -8.51 18.02 8.78
N ILE A 115 -7.58 18.96 8.85
CA ILE A 115 -7.19 19.83 7.75
C ILE A 115 -5.68 19.69 7.57
N LEU A 116 -5.25 19.27 6.38
CA LEU A 116 -3.85 19.16 6.02
C LEU A 116 -3.39 20.42 5.29
N ILE A 117 -2.26 20.96 5.72
CA ILE A 117 -1.53 21.99 4.99
C ILE A 117 -0.14 21.44 4.68
N PRO A 118 0.14 21.07 3.41
CA PRO A 118 1.46 20.70 2.98
C PRO A 118 2.40 21.91 3.11
N LEU A 119 3.55 21.72 3.76
CA LEU A 119 4.58 22.74 3.93
C LEU A 119 5.91 22.10 3.58
N LYS A 120 6.39 22.34 2.36
CA LYS A 120 7.73 21.92 1.97
C LYS A 120 8.74 22.70 2.82
N ASP A 121 9.70 21.99 3.41
CA ASP A 121 10.90 22.54 4.06
C ASP A 121 10.69 23.30 5.39
N HIS A 122 9.46 23.36 5.93
CA HIS A 122 9.20 24.01 7.22
C HIS A 122 9.06 23.00 8.36
N ILE A 123 10.09 22.90 9.20
CA ILE A 123 9.99 22.23 10.50
C ILE A 123 9.57 23.28 11.53
N LEU A 124 8.31 23.24 11.95
CA LEU A 124 7.78 24.14 12.97
C LEU A 124 8.06 23.58 14.37
N SER A 125 8.43 24.47 15.30
CA SER A 125 8.58 24.11 16.72
C SER A 125 7.21 23.99 17.40
N THR A 126 7.12 23.23 18.50
CA THR A 126 5.89 23.09 19.29
C THR A 126 5.36 24.44 19.79
N THR A 127 6.25 25.38 20.12
CA THR A 127 5.88 26.75 20.55
C THR A 127 5.19 27.52 19.43
N SER A 128 5.60 27.29 18.17
CA SER A 128 4.97 27.87 16.99
C SER A 128 3.55 27.36 16.76
N PHE A 129 3.21 26.14 17.21
CA PHE A 129 1.86 25.59 17.07
C PHE A 129 0.83 26.32 17.93
N SER A 130 1.14 26.63 19.18
CA SER A 130 0.19 27.34 20.07
C SER A 130 -0.15 28.74 19.56
N LEU A 131 0.85 29.47 19.04
CA LEU A 131 0.64 30.77 18.41
C LEU A 131 -0.22 30.64 17.15
N LEU A 132 0.08 29.65 16.32
CA LEU A 132 -0.65 29.41 15.08
C LEU A 132 -2.11 29.01 15.32
N ILE A 133 -2.40 28.17 16.33
CA ILE A 133 -3.76 27.84 16.76
C ILE A 133 -4.51 29.12 17.15
N THR A 134 -3.86 29.98 17.93
CA THR A 134 -4.47 31.23 18.41
C THR A 134 -4.80 32.16 17.25
N GLU A 135 -3.89 32.36 16.31
CA GLU A 135 -4.10 33.21 15.13
C GLU A 135 -5.20 32.66 14.22
N ILE A 136 -5.21 31.35 13.97
CA ILE A 136 -6.26 30.70 13.17
C ILE A 136 -7.63 30.85 13.85
N ASN A 137 -7.73 30.55 15.15
CA ASN A 137 -9.00 30.64 15.87
C ASN A 137 -9.49 32.09 16.00
N GLN A 138 -8.58 33.07 16.10
CA GLN A 138 -8.93 34.48 16.05
C GLN A 138 -9.54 34.86 14.69
N ALA A 139 -8.97 34.37 13.59
CA ALA A 139 -9.52 34.59 12.26
C ALA A 139 -10.87 33.88 12.06
N LEU A 140 -11.06 32.72 12.69
CA LEU A 140 -12.31 31.96 12.68
C LEU A 140 -13.33 32.42 13.73
N ALA A 141 -13.10 33.51 14.47
CA ALA A 141 -13.97 33.89 15.60
C ALA A 141 -15.46 34.11 15.24
N LYS A 142 -15.77 34.37 13.96
CA LYS A 142 -17.15 34.51 13.45
C LYS A 142 -17.76 33.20 12.94
N GLN A 143 -16.98 32.12 12.90
CA GLN A 143 -17.37 30.80 12.44
C GLN A 143 -17.58 29.87 13.64
N SER A 144 -18.34 28.80 13.46
CA SER A 144 -18.52 27.76 14.49
C SER A 144 -17.34 26.78 14.59
N LEU A 145 -16.37 26.88 13.66
CA LEU A 145 -15.19 26.04 13.60
C LEU A 145 -14.10 26.54 14.54
N CYS A 146 -13.55 25.65 15.36
CA CYS A 146 -12.41 25.90 16.23
C CYS A 146 -11.34 24.82 16.02
N VAL A 147 -10.09 25.23 15.82
CA VAL A 147 -8.92 24.36 15.76
C VAL A 147 -8.47 24.04 17.19
N GLU A 148 -8.45 22.75 17.52
CA GLU A 148 -8.12 22.24 18.86
C GLU A 148 -6.65 21.86 18.99
N SER A 149 -6.03 21.36 17.92
CA SER A 149 -4.63 20.93 17.95
C SER A 149 -3.97 20.96 16.57
N ILE A 150 -2.64 21.04 16.57
CA ILE A 150 -1.79 20.97 15.38
C ILE A 150 -0.72 19.91 15.63
N ILE A 151 -0.50 19.04 14.65
CA ILE A 151 0.63 18.11 14.65
C ILE A 151 1.39 18.22 13.32
N GLN A 152 2.70 17.97 13.36
CA GLN A 152 3.48 17.84 12.13
C GLN A 152 3.24 16.45 11.52
N ALA A 153 2.77 16.39 10.28
CA ALA A 153 2.49 15.15 9.59
C ALA A 153 2.44 15.37 8.07
N TYR A 154 2.75 14.32 7.30
CA TYR A 154 2.62 14.31 5.83
C TYR A 154 3.38 15.45 5.12
N GLU A 155 4.64 15.71 5.52
CA GLU A 155 5.44 16.82 4.95
C GLU A 155 4.74 18.19 5.10
N GLY A 156 4.09 18.41 6.25
CA GLY A 156 3.34 19.61 6.55
C GLY A 156 2.76 19.62 7.95
N ILE A 157 1.65 20.33 8.13
CA ILE A 157 0.89 20.38 9.38
C ILE A 157 -0.52 19.83 9.20
N LEU A 158 -0.99 19.11 10.21
CA LEU A 158 -2.34 18.58 10.31
C LEU A 158 -3.05 19.27 11.48
N LEU A 159 -4.05 20.08 11.16
CA LEU A 159 -4.95 20.69 12.13
C LEU A 159 -6.03 19.68 12.49
N SER A 160 -6.40 19.59 13.76
CA SER A 160 -7.64 18.95 14.21
C SER A 160 -8.58 20.02 14.75
N ALA A 161 -9.83 19.99 14.33
CA ALA A 161 -10.87 20.92 14.71
C ALA A 161 -12.03 20.19 15.42
N ASN A 162 -12.93 20.97 16.01
CA ASN A 162 -14.16 20.46 16.64
C ASN A 162 -15.19 19.94 15.61
N GLN A 163 -15.18 20.47 14.38
CA GLN A 163 -16.13 20.11 13.32
C GLN A 163 -15.48 20.13 11.92
N VAL A 164 -16.22 19.70 10.90
CA VAL A 164 -15.77 19.70 9.51
C VAL A 164 -15.66 21.14 9.00
N ALA A 165 -14.52 21.51 8.42
CA ALA A 165 -14.37 22.82 7.79
C ALA A 165 -15.19 22.90 6.49
N THR A 166 -15.86 24.03 6.27
CA THR A 166 -16.45 24.39 4.97
C THR A 166 -15.39 25.01 4.06
N ASP A 167 -15.72 25.22 2.79
CA ASP A 167 -14.80 25.89 1.85
C ASP A 167 -14.41 27.30 2.33
N ASP A 168 -15.37 28.07 2.88
CA ASP A 168 -15.10 29.38 3.47
C ASP A 168 -14.10 29.29 4.64
N ASN A 169 -14.25 28.27 5.50
CA ASN A 169 -13.32 28.04 6.59
C ASN A 169 -11.92 27.70 6.07
N LEU A 170 -11.81 26.90 5.00
CA LEU A 170 -10.53 26.57 4.39
C LEU A 170 -9.84 27.79 3.77
N ILE A 171 -10.61 28.71 3.19
CA ILE A 171 -10.09 29.98 2.67
C ILE A 171 -9.53 30.83 3.81
N ILE A 172 -10.26 30.98 4.90
CA ILE A 172 -9.82 31.74 6.09
C ILE A 172 -8.54 31.12 6.68
N ILE A 173 -8.54 29.80 6.90
CA ILE A 173 -7.39 29.07 7.44
C ILE A 173 -6.17 29.23 6.53
N THR A 174 -6.36 29.09 5.22
CA THR A 174 -5.29 29.27 4.23
C THR A 174 -4.70 30.68 4.31
N ALA A 175 -5.55 31.71 4.37
CA ALA A 175 -5.10 33.09 4.47
C ALA A 175 -4.30 33.35 5.77
N SER A 176 -4.79 32.86 6.91
CA SER A 176 -4.09 32.99 8.19
C SER A 176 -2.74 32.29 8.19
N ILE A 177 -2.64 31.09 7.62
CA ILE A 177 -1.38 30.34 7.56
C ILE A 177 -0.37 31.02 6.62
N ARG A 178 -0.82 31.50 5.46
CA ARG A 178 0.04 32.24 4.53
C ARG A 178 0.68 33.45 5.21
N LYS A 179 -0.11 34.15 6.02
CA LYS A 179 0.33 35.31 6.81
C LYS A 179 1.29 34.89 7.94
N ALA A 180 0.90 33.92 8.75
CA ALA A 180 1.65 33.49 9.93
C ALA A 180 3.02 32.88 9.58
N LEU A 181 3.09 32.11 8.49
CA LEU A 181 4.28 31.36 8.08
C LEU A 181 5.06 32.02 6.95
N ASN A 182 4.62 33.19 6.45
CA ASN A 182 5.18 33.86 5.27
C ASN A 182 5.31 32.91 4.05
N SER A 183 4.40 31.95 3.92
CA SER A 183 4.43 30.93 2.88
C SER A 183 3.26 31.14 1.91
N PRO A 184 3.45 31.93 0.83
CA PRO A 184 2.34 32.29 -0.08
C PRO A 184 1.77 31.08 -0.84
N GLY A 185 2.53 29.99 -0.94
CA GLY A 185 2.11 28.74 -1.57
C GLY A 185 1.31 27.80 -0.68
N ALA A 186 1.17 28.08 0.62
CA ALA A 186 0.42 27.21 1.53
C ALA A 186 -1.06 27.15 1.13
N GLN A 187 -1.66 25.95 1.18
CA GLN A 187 -3.07 25.73 0.92
C GLN A 187 -3.62 24.67 1.87
N ALA A 188 -4.80 24.94 2.43
CA ALA A 188 -5.47 24.02 3.34
C ALA A 188 -6.42 23.09 2.61
N PHE A 189 -6.39 21.80 2.96
CA PHE A 189 -7.23 20.76 2.38
C PHE A 189 -7.88 19.92 3.47
N LEU A 190 -9.13 19.53 3.27
CA LEU A 190 -9.76 18.53 4.13
C LEU A 190 -9.16 17.15 3.86
N LEU A 191 -8.89 16.39 4.92
CA LEU A 191 -8.67 14.95 4.76
C LEU A 191 -10.01 14.25 4.68
N TRP A 192 -10.34 13.77 3.48
CA TRP A 192 -11.54 12.96 3.27
C TRP A 192 -11.32 11.52 3.74
N SER A 193 -12.35 10.94 4.37
CA SER A 193 -12.32 9.50 4.63
C SER A 193 -12.38 8.77 3.29
N LYS A 194 -11.71 7.61 3.22
CA LYS A 194 -11.81 6.75 2.05
C LYS A 194 -12.71 5.57 2.35
N SER A 195 -13.66 5.33 1.46
CA SER A 195 -14.46 4.13 1.45
C SER A 195 -14.20 3.33 0.19
N TYR A 196 -14.41 2.02 0.25
CA TYR A 196 -14.06 1.09 -0.82
C TYR A 196 -15.29 0.28 -1.21
N ILE A 197 -15.55 0.19 -2.51
CA ILE A 197 -16.58 -0.69 -3.05
C ILE A 197 -15.99 -1.57 -4.15
N LYS A 198 -16.72 -2.62 -4.47
CA LYS A 198 -16.46 -3.45 -5.65
C LYS A 198 -17.73 -3.62 -6.45
N ILE A 199 -17.60 -3.51 -7.76
CA ILE A 199 -18.64 -3.82 -8.74
C ILE A 199 -18.33 -5.22 -9.25
N LEU A 200 -19.26 -6.14 -9.06
CA LEU A 200 -19.09 -7.55 -9.45
C LEU A 200 -19.63 -7.79 -10.86
N ASP A 201 -19.24 -8.92 -11.44
CA ASP A 201 -19.81 -9.45 -12.68
C ASP A 201 -19.72 -8.50 -13.89
N VAL A 202 -18.70 -7.63 -13.89
CA VAL A 202 -18.47 -6.68 -14.98
C VAL A 202 -17.91 -7.46 -16.18
N PRO A 203 -18.56 -7.43 -17.36
CA PRO A 203 -18.07 -8.16 -18.52
C PRO A 203 -16.67 -7.68 -18.92
N ARG A 204 -15.83 -8.55 -19.48
CA ARG A 204 -14.52 -8.11 -19.99
C ARG A 204 -14.61 -7.20 -21.21
N SER A 205 -15.64 -7.38 -22.02
CA SER A 205 -15.93 -6.56 -23.18
C SER A 205 -17.43 -6.43 -23.34
N ILE A 206 -17.88 -5.26 -23.77
CA ILE A 206 -19.27 -5.02 -24.15
C ILE A 206 -19.37 -4.89 -25.67
N SER A 207 -20.47 -5.40 -26.24
CA SER A 207 -20.77 -5.20 -27.65
C SER A 207 -21.42 -3.83 -27.83
N THR A 208 -20.85 -3.01 -28.69
CA THR A 208 -21.42 -1.73 -29.12
C THR A 208 -21.64 -1.80 -30.63
N GLY A 209 -22.84 -2.21 -31.05
CA GLY A 209 -23.12 -2.53 -32.45
C GLY A 209 -22.33 -3.76 -32.91
N SER A 210 -21.58 -3.63 -34.01
CA SER A 210 -20.73 -4.70 -34.55
C SER A 210 -19.38 -4.85 -33.85
N THR A 211 -18.99 -3.92 -32.98
CA THR A 211 -17.64 -3.86 -32.39
C THR A 211 -17.67 -4.26 -30.92
N ARG A 212 -16.72 -5.11 -30.50
CA ARG A 212 -16.48 -5.42 -29.10
C ARG A 212 -15.51 -4.41 -28.49
N VAL A 213 -15.96 -3.70 -27.47
CA VAL A 213 -15.15 -2.72 -26.72
C VAL A 213 -14.70 -3.36 -25.42
N LEU A 214 -13.38 -3.38 -25.17
CA LEU A 214 -12.81 -3.84 -23.91
C LEU A 214 -13.23 -2.91 -22.76
N ILE A 215 -13.60 -3.46 -21.61
CA ILE A 215 -13.87 -2.65 -20.42
C ILE A 215 -12.56 -2.07 -19.90
N THR A 216 -12.47 -0.75 -19.96
CA THR A 216 -11.38 0.06 -19.41
C THR A 216 -11.91 0.91 -18.24
N PRO A 217 -11.03 1.45 -17.38
CA PRO A 217 -11.44 2.38 -16.33
C PRO A 217 -12.28 3.55 -16.87
N THR A 218 -11.98 4.05 -18.06
CA THR A 218 -12.74 5.13 -18.72
C THR A 218 -14.18 4.71 -19.00
N VAL A 219 -14.42 3.49 -19.49
CA VAL A 219 -15.78 2.97 -19.72
C VAL A 219 -16.55 2.89 -18.40
N ILE A 220 -15.89 2.46 -17.33
CA ILE A 220 -16.48 2.43 -15.98
C ILE A 220 -16.84 3.83 -15.49
N CYS A 221 -15.91 4.78 -15.56
CA CYS A 221 -16.17 6.17 -15.14
C CYS A 221 -17.36 6.75 -15.90
N ASN A 222 -17.45 6.53 -17.22
CA ASN A 222 -18.58 6.98 -18.02
C ASN A 222 -19.90 6.32 -17.58
N ALA A 223 -19.89 5.03 -17.23
CA ALA A 223 -21.07 4.36 -16.69
C ALA A 223 -21.50 4.93 -15.33
N MET A 224 -20.54 5.23 -14.44
CA MET A 224 -20.80 5.87 -13.15
C MET A 224 -21.44 7.26 -13.33
N LEU A 225 -20.87 8.09 -14.21
CA LEU A 225 -21.35 9.44 -14.49
C LEU A 225 -22.75 9.46 -15.12
N LYS A 226 -23.09 8.46 -15.94
CA LYS A 226 -24.43 8.32 -16.55
C LYS A 226 -25.46 7.70 -15.61
N SER A 227 -25.03 7.15 -14.48
CA SER A 227 -25.94 6.49 -13.53
C SER A 227 -26.74 7.52 -12.72
N PRO A 228 -27.93 7.16 -12.22
CA PRO A 228 -28.69 8.03 -11.30
C PRO A 228 -27.97 8.24 -9.95
N MET A 229 -26.85 7.57 -9.73
CA MET A 229 -26.05 7.61 -8.50
C MET A 229 -24.75 8.38 -8.70
N ALA A 230 -24.60 9.13 -9.81
CA ALA A 230 -23.38 9.84 -10.18
C ALA A 230 -22.83 10.74 -9.04
N SER A 231 -23.70 11.42 -8.31
CA SER A 231 -23.32 12.28 -7.18
C SER A 231 -22.70 11.52 -5.99
N SER A 232 -22.91 10.21 -5.89
CA SER A 232 -22.29 9.36 -4.86
C SER A 232 -20.95 8.77 -5.30
N PHE A 233 -20.55 8.91 -6.57
CA PHE A 233 -19.28 8.43 -7.11
C PHE A 233 -18.20 9.52 -7.06
N ASP A 234 -17.89 10.03 -5.87
CA ASP A 234 -16.75 10.91 -5.66
C ASP A 234 -15.45 10.08 -5.60
N LEU A 235 -14.78 9.93 -6.75
CA LEU A 235 -13.67 8.98 -6.92
C LEU A 235 -12.39 9.48 -6.25
N ALA A 236 -11.86 8.70 -5.31
CA ALA A 236 -10.54 8.95 -4.70
C ALA A 236 -9.36 8.45 -5.53
N SER A 237 -9.63 7.58 -6.51
CA SER A 237 -8.66 7.05 -7.45
C SER A 237 -9.36 6.51 -8.70
N THR A 238 -8.60 6.33 -9.77
CA THR A 238 -9.10 5.67 -10.99
C THR A 238 -9.59 4.25 -10.67
N PRO A 239 -10.80 3.85 -11.12
CA PRO A 239 -11.31 2.49 -10.91
C PRO A 239 -10.36 1.42 -11.45
N ARG A 240 -10.20 0.34 -10.69
CA ARG A 240 -9.30 -0.77 -11.04
C ARG A 240 -10.09 -1.97 -11.51
N VAL A 241 -9.94 -2.31 -12.80
CA VAL A 241 -10.59 -3.48 -13.41
C VAL A 241 -9.70 -4.70 -13.22
N MET A 242 -10.17 -5.71 -12.50
CA MET A 242 -9.45 -6.95 -12.25
C MET A 242 -10.27 -8.14 -12.71
N ARG A 243 -9.66 -9.17 -13.31
CA ARG A 243 -10.37 -10.42 -13.59
C ARG A 243 -10.87 -11.07 -12.30
N ALA A 244 -12.06 -11.67 -12.34
CA ALA A 244 -12.54 -12.47 -11.21
C ALA A 244 -11.72 -13.76 -11.03
N SER A 245 -11.29 -14.37 -12.14
CA SER A 245 -10.36 -15.51 -12.17
C SER A 245 -9.58 -15.54 -13.49
N PRO A 246 -8.51 -16.36 -13.64
CA PRO A 246 -7.75 -16.46 -14.89
C PRO A 246 -8.59 -16.80 -16.12
N THR A 247 -9.60 -17.64 -15.95
CA THR A 247 -10.47 -18.18 -17.01
C THR A 247 -11.83 -17.50 -17.06
N SER A 248 -12.12 -16.55 -16.16
CA SER A 248 -13.40 -15.85 -16.13
C SER A 248 -13.51 -14.82 -17.26
N ASP A 249 -14.71 -14.76 -17.82
CA ASP A 249 -15.20 -13.75 -18.77
C ASP A 249 -15.71 -12.48 -18.08
N THR A 250 -15.75 -12.47 -16.74
CA THR A 250 -16.11 -11.33 -15.91
C THR A 250 -14.93 -10.78 -15.11
N SER A 251 -15.11 -9.56 -14.64
CA SER A 251 -14.15 -8.77 -13.89
C SER A 251 -14.83 -8.18 -12.66
N ILE A 252 -14.03 -7.98 -11.61
CA ILE A 252 -14.35 -7.20 -10.44
C ILE A 252 -13.72 -5.84 -10.62
N VAL A 253 -14.52 -4.78 -10.51
CA VAL A 253 -14.03 -3.41 -10.54
C VAL A 253 -13.95 -2.89 -9.11
N TRP A 254 -12.75 -2.56 -8.66
CA TRP A 254 -12.51 -1.94 -7.37
C TRP A 254 -12.52 -0.42 -7.51
N VAL A 255 -13.24 0.24 -6.60
CA VAL A 255 -13.43 1.69 -6.63
C VAL A 255 -13.14 2.22 -5.24
N ASP A 256 -12.24 3.20 -5.19
CA ASP A 256 -11.98 3.96 -3.97
C ASP A 256 -12.75 5.26 -4.07
N LEU A 257 -13.49 5.58 -3.03
CA LEU A 257 -14.34 6.76 -2.95
C LEU A 257 -13.84 7.67 -1.85
N HIS A 258 -13.88 8.96 -2.13
CA HIS A 258 -13.93 9.96 -1.10
C HIS A 258 -15.31 9.91 -0.45
N ASP A 259 -15.30 9.90 0.88
CA ASP A 259 -16.51 9.67 1.66
C ASP A 259 -16.43 10.43 2.99
N SER A 260 -17.59 10.58 3.62
CA SER A 260 -17.68 11.01 5.00
C SER A 260 -17.22 9.91 5.96
N GLN A 261 -16.91 10.28 7.20
CA GLN A 261 -16.59 9.32 8.27
C GLN A 261 -17.71 8.28 8.48
N SER A 262 -18.96 8.66 8.22
CA SER A 262 -20.10 7.76 8.33
C SER A 262 -20.24 6.78 7.16
N GLY A 263 -19.47 6.96 6.09
CA GLY A 263 -19.56 6.18 4.86
C GLY A 263 -20.84 6.48 4.07
N ALA A 264 -21.26 7.75 4.01
CA ALA A 264 -22.52 8.17 3.38
C ALA A 264 -22.59 7.78 1.90
N ASN A 265 -21.53 8.06 1.13
CA ASN A 265 -21.46 7.71 -0.29
C ASN A 265 -21.51 6.19 -0.46
N VAL A 266 -20.73 5.43 0.30
CA VAL A 266 -20.77 3.97 0.22
C VAL A 266 -22.10 3.37 0.64
N LYS A 267 -22.76 3.90 1.68
CA LYS A 267 -24.11 3.46 2.05
C LYS A 267 -25.13 3.74 0.95
N ALA A 268 -24.98 4.85 0.22
CA ALA A 268 -25.84 5.18 -0.90
C ALA A 268 -25.62 4.28 -2.13
N LEU A 269 -24.45 3.64 -2.26
CA LEU A 269 -24.09 2.78 -3.39
C LEU A 269 -24.30 1.28 -3.13
N VAL A 270 -23.96 0.81 -1.93
CA VAL A 270 -23.95 -0.63 -1.60
C VAL A 270 -25.36 -1.21 -1.65
N GLY A 271 -25.48 -2.36 -2.32
CA GLY A 271 -26.77 -3.04 -2.51
C GLY A 271 -27.54 -2.58 -3.74
N LYS A 272 -27.07 -1.54 -4.44
CA LYS A 272 -27.56 -1.14 -5.75
C LYS A 272 -26.73 -1.77 -6.87
N SER A 273 -27.06 -1.48 -8.12
CA SER A 273 -26.35 -1.97 -9.30
C SER A 273 -26.00 -0.85 -10.26
N LEU A 274 -24.90 -1.02 -11.00
CA LEU A 274 -24.47 -0.13 -12.07
C LEU A 274 -24.75 -0.78 -13.43
N GLN A 275 -25.33 -0.01 -14.36
CA GLN A 275 -25.50 -0.45 -15.74
C GLN A 275 -24.22 -0.22 -16.54
N ILE A 276 -23.67 -1.26 -17.15
CA ILE A 276 -22.49 -1.21 -18.01
C ILE A 276 -22.88 -1.85 -19.35
N GLY A 277 -23.15 -1.01 -20.35
CA GLY A 277 -23.80 -1.47 -21.57
C GLY A 277 -25.22 -1.97 -21.26
N ALA A 278 -25.53 -3.20 -21.67
CA ALA A 278 -26.79 -3.87 -21.35
C ALA A 278 -26.74 -4.74 -20.08
N ILE A 279 -25.62 -4.75 -19.36
CA ILE A 279 -25.41 -5.64 -18.21
C ILE A 279 -25.55 -4.88 -16.90
N THR A 280 -26.35 -5.43 -15.99
CA THR A 280 -26.54 -4.92 -14.62
C THR A 280 -25.53 -5.55 -13.68
N CYS A 281 -24.61 -4.74 -13.14
CA CYS A 281 -23.51 -5.20 -12.31
C CYS A 281 -23.70 -4.78 -10.84
N PRO A 282 -23.78 -5.71 -9.86
CA PRO A 282 -24.10 -5.37 -8.48
C PRO A 282 -22.93 -4.71 -7.75
N ILE A 283 -23.24 -3.72 -6.92
CA ILE A 283 -22.28 -2.97 -6.10
C ILE A 283 -22.28 -3.53 -4.67
N ARG A 284 -21.08 -3.90 -4.18
CA ARG A 284 -20.87 -4.43 -2.84
C ARG A 284 -19.85 -3.61 -2.07
N ALA A 285 -20.01 -3.60 -0.75
CA ALA A 285 -19.00 -3.10 0.16
C ALA A 285 -17.70 -3.90 -0.02
N ALA A 286 -16.57 -3.22 0.06
CA ALA A 286 -15.25 -3.81 -0.03
C ALA A 286 -14.38 -3.31 1.12
N CYS A 287 -13.45 -4.14 1.60
CA CYS A 287 -12.36 -3.61 2.41
C CYS A 287 -11.40 -2.80 1.55
N ALA A 288 -10.55 -1.98 2.18
CA ALA A 288 -9.38 -1.41 1.54
C ALA A 288 -8.59 -2.51 0.81
N ASN A 289 -8.58 -2.46 -0.52
CA ASN A 289 -7.78 -3.38 -1.32
C ASN A 289 -6.40 -2.77 -1.45
N LEU A 290 -5.49 -3.13 -0.53
CA LEU A 290 -4.11 -2.66 -0.50
C LEU A 290 -3.20 -3.38 -1.52
N GLY A 291 -3.75 -4.36 -2.25
CA GLY A 291 -2.98 -5.22 -3.13
C GLY A 291 -2.03 -6.15 -2.35
N MET A 292 -1.13 -6.79 -3.08
CA MET A 292 -0.02 -7.52 -2.50
C MET A 292 0.92 -6.52 -1.83
N PRO A 293 1.26 -6.68 -0.54
CA PRO A 293 2.17 -5.76 0.13
C PRO A 293 3.58 -5.88 -0.45
N GLN A 294 4.29 -4.76 -0.56
CA GLN A 294 5.73 -4.76 -0.77
C GLN A 294 6.44 -4.73 0.59
N CYS A 295 7.24 -5.76 0.86
CA CYS A 295 8.05 -5.84 2.07
C CYS A 295 9.10 -4.72 2.10
N GLN A 296 9.15 -3.93 3.18
CA GLN A 296 10.13 -2.84 3.33
C GLN A 296 11.52 -3.33 3.76
N CYS A 297 11.64 -4.60 4.12
CA CYS A 297 12.93 -5.22 4.45
C CYS A 297 13.62 -5.78 3.19
N CYS A 298 12.94 -6.64 2.42
CA CYS A 298 13.54 -7.30 1.26
C CYS A 298 13.10 -6.72 -0.10
N TRP A 299 12.18 -5.76 -0.12
CA TRP A 299 11.58 -5.13 -1.31
C TRP A 299 10.81 -6.05 -2.26
N HIS A 300 10.59 -7.31 -1.87
CA HIS A 300 9.74 -8.23 -2.63
C HIS A 300 8.27 -7.96 -2.36
N TRP A 301 7.47 -8.11 -3.41
CA TRP A 301 6.02 -8.16 -3.34
C TRP A 301 5.52 -9.49 -2.79
N GLY A 302 4.41 -9.44 -2.05
CA GLY A 302 3.60 -10.59 -1.65
C GLY A 302 3.66 -10.97 -0.18
N HIS A 303 4.45 -10.26 0.63
CA HIS A 303 4.45 -10.43 2.09
C HIS A 303 4.74 -9.10 2.80
N THR A 304 4.32 -9.01 4.05
CA THR A 304 4.59 -7.83 4.89
C THR A 304 5.98 -7.89 5.49
N THR A 305 6.51 -6.74 5.94
CA THR A 305 7.79 -6.68 6.66
C THR A 305 7.83 -7.60 7.89
N ASN A 306 6.71 -7.73 8.61
CA ASN A 306 6.63 -8.57 9.82
C ASN A 306 6.71 -10.08 9.53
N THR A 307 6.37 -10.48 8.30
CA THR A 307 6.43 -11.87 7.82
C THR A 307 7.69 -12.12 6.99
N CYS A 308 8.63 -11.17 6.95
CA CYS A 308 9.84 -11.28 6.16
C CYS A 308 10.87 -12.17 6.85
N HIS A 309 11.44 -13.13 6.13
CA HIS A 309 12.52 -13.97 6.63
C HIS A 309 13.91 -13.32 6.56
N PHE A 310 14.05 -12.17 5.90
CA PHE A 310 15.30 -11.40 5.92
C PHE A 310 15.44 -10.63 7.23
N PHE A 311 16.57 -10.84 7.91
CA PHE A 311 16.90 -10.20 9.19
C PHE A 311 17.35 -8.73 9.06
N ALA A 312 17.90 -8.34 7.91
CA ALA A 312 18.44 -7.01 7.68
C ALA A 312 17.76 -6.33 6.47
N PRO A 313 17.47 -5.02 6.55
CA PRO A 313 16.90 -4.28 5.44
C PRO A 313 17.86 -4.28 4.25
N ARG A 314 17.31 -4.43 3.06
CA ARG A 314 18.03 -4.29 1.79
C ARG A 314 17.85 -2.88 1.26
N CYS A 315 18.85 -2.39 0.55
CA CYS A 315 18.78 -1.11 -0.12
C CYS A 315 17.93 -1.28 -1.40
N PRO A 316 16.88 -0.47 -1.65
CA PRO A 316 16.09 -0.57 -2.88
C PRO A 316 16.88 -0.19 -4.13
N ILE A 317 18.03 0.49 -3.98
CA ILE A 317 18.87 0.98 -5.08
C ILE A 317 19.84 -0.12 -5.56
N CYS A 318 20.55 -0.78 -4.63
CA CYS A 318 21.59 -1.76 -4.95
C CYS A 318 21.36 -3.17 -4.37
N SER A 319 20.25 -3.39 -3.65
CA SER A 319 19.92 -4.66 -2.98
C SER A 319 20.89 -5.13 -1.89
N GLY A 320 21.87 -4.29 -1.51
CA GLY A 320 22.83 -4.55 -0.43
C GLY A 320 22.22 -4.46 0.97
N PRO A 321 22.86 -5.03 2.02
CA PRO A 321 22.32 -5.14 3.38
C PRO A 321 22.43 -3.84 4.19
N HIS A 322 21.79 -2.78 3.71
CA HIS A 322 21.75 -1.46 4.35
C HIS A 322 20.49 -0.70 3.92
N ARG A 323 20.09 0.32 4.67
CA ARG A 323 18.95 1.18 4.30
C ARG A 323 19.33 2.20 3.22
N SER A 324 18.33 2.77 2.55
CA SER A 324 18.52 3.79 1.49
C SER A 324 19.31 4.99 1.98
N GLU A 325 19.03 5.47 3.19
CA GLU A 325 19.66 6.66 3.78
C GLU A 325 21.16 6.45 3.99
N ASN A 326 21.55 5.19 4.19
CA ASN A 326 22.92 4.76 4.43
C ASN A 326 23.62 4.30 3.14
N HIS A 327 23.01 4.52 1.97
CA HIS A 327 23.51 3.99 0.70
C HIS A 327 24.95 4.44 0.39
N HIS A 328 25.23 5.74 0.41
CA HIS A 328 26.58 6.25 0.09
C HIS A 328 27.67 5.74 1.03
N ASN A 329 27.34 5.55 2.31
CA ASN A 329 28.31 5.14 3.33
C ASN A 329 28.63 3.62 3.27
N HIS A 330 27.63 2.79 2.94
CA HIS A 330 27.75 1.34 3.05
C HIS A 330 27.90 0.63 1.71
N ALA A 331 27.36 1.20 0.61
CA ALA A 331 27.33 0.51 -0.66
C ALA A 331 28.73 0.44 -1.30
N ALA A 332 29.14 -0.78 -1.69
CA ALA A 332 30.45 -1.01 -2.32
C ALA A 332 30.63 -0.26 -3.67
N CYS A 333 29.53 0.15 -4.29
CA CYS A 333 29.52 0.95 -5.51
C CYS A 333 29.86 2.42 -5.29
N CYS A 334 29.58 2.99 -4.10
CA CYS A 334 29.88 4.39 -3.77
C CYS A 334 31.27 4.57 -3.13
N LYS A 335 31.86 3.47 -2.65
CA LYS A 335 33.17 3.49 -2.00
C LYS A 335 34.29 3.68 -3.02
N ALA A 336 35.32 4.43 -2.63
CA ALA A 336 36.56 4.53 -3.39
C ALA A 336 37.16 3.15 -3.62
N LYS A 337 37.61 2.91 -4.85
CA LYS A 337 38.37 1.71 -5.24
C LYS A 337 39.76 2.17 -5.68
N PRO A 338 40.67 2.47 -4.74
CA PRO A 338 42.01 2.98 -5.06
C PRO A 338 42.86 1.95 -5.82
N LYS A 339 42.53 0.66 -5.71
CA LYS A 339 43.20 -0.44 -6.41
C LYS A 339 42.57 -0.79 -7.78
N ALA A 340 41.49 -0.13 -8.18
CA ALA A 340 40.93 -0.31 -9.52
C ALA A 340 41.87 0.29 -10.57
N LYS A 341 41.80 -0.19 -11.82
CA LYS A 341 42.55 0.35 -12.96
C LYS A 341 41.55 0.82 -14.01
N PRO A 342 41.30 2.14 -14.16
CA PRO A 342 41.83 3.26 -13.36
C PRO A 342 41.26 3.32 -11.92
N PRO A 343 41.95 3.97 -10.97
CA PRO A 343 41.43 4.19 -9.62
C PRO A 343 40.09 4.94 -9.66
N VAL A 344 39.11 4.46 -8.89
CA VAL A 344 37.78 5.09 -8.82
C VAL A 344 37.66 5.84 -7.50
N ALA A 345 37.40 7.15 -7.56
CA ALA A 345 37.13 7.97 -6.37
C ALA A 345 35.79 7.57 -5.72
N ALA A 346 35.62 7.89 -4.43
CA ALA A 346 34.32 7.74 -3.78
C ALA A 346 33.30 8.72 -4.40
N THR A 347 32.04 8.33 -4.43
CA THR A 347 30.96 9.24 -4.88
C THR A 347 30.81 10.39 -3.89
N PRO A 348 30.92 11.66 -4.33
CA PRO A 348 30.73 12.79 -3.43
C PRO A 348 29.31 12.83 -2.84
N PRO A 349 29.14 13.40 -1.63
CA PRO A 349 27.81 13.65 -1.07
C PRO A 349 26.96 14.50 -2.04
N GLY A 350 25.72 14.09 -2.28
CA GLY A 350 24.78 14.80 -3.17
C GLY A 350 24.86 14.40 -4.65
N GLU A 351 25.94 13.77 -5.10
CA GLU A 351 26.07 13.27 -6.48
C GLU A 351 25.30 11.95 -6.67
N PRO A 352 24.77 11.68 -7.87
CA PRO A 352 24.11 10.42 -8.17
C PRO A 352 25.10 9.27 -8.10
N CYS A 353 24.62 8.13 -7.64
CA CYS A 353 25.44 6.92 -7.55
C CYS A 353 25.99 6.53 -8.94
N PRO A 354 27.25 6.08 -9.05
CA PRO A 354 27.89 5.76 -10.34
C PRO A 354 27.27 4.58 -11.09
N HIS A 355 26.23 3.95 -10.55
CA HIS A 355 25.47 2.91 -11.23
C HIS A 355 23.98 3.24 -11.26
N GLY A 356 23.32 2.79 -12.32
CA GLY A 356 21.85 2.76 -12.34
C GLY A 356 21.32 1.83 -11.25
N ALA A 357 20.26 2.25 -10.57
CA ALA A 357 19.57 1.40 -9.59
C ALA A 357 19.12 0.08 -10.24
N HIS A 358 19.13 -1.02 -9.50
CA HIS A 358 18.72 -2.33 -10.01
C HIS A 358 17.54 -2.88 -9.22
N CYS A 359 16.41 -3.10 -9.89
CA CYS A 359 15.19 -3.57 -9.26
C CYS A 359 15.25 -5.08 -9.01
N ILE A 360 15.25 -5.52 -7.76
CA ILE A 360 15.21 -6.94 -7.40
C ILE A 360 14.00 -7.70 -7.99
N ASN A 361 12.87 -6.99 -8.15
CA ASN A 361 11.62 -7.58 -8.62
C ASN A 361 11.63 -7.86 -10.12
N CYS A 362 11.91 -6.85 -10.96
CA CYS A 362 11.84 -6.99 -12.42
C CYS A 362 13.21 -7.08 -13.12
N GLY A 363 14.31 -6.81 -12.43
CA GLY A 363 15.67 -6.79 -12.98
C GLY A 363 16.04 -5.55 -13.80
N LYS A 364 15.13 -4.58 -13.98
CA LYS A 364 15.35 -3.37 -14.78
C LYS A 364 16.08 -2.26 -13.98
N THR A 365 16.53 -1.25 -14.72
CA THR A 365 17.33 -0.12 -14.21
C THR A 365 16.46 0.94 -13.51
N HIS A 366 15.92 0.61 -12.33
CA HIS A 366 15.24 1.54 -11.43
C HIS A 366 15.24 0.96 -10.01
N PRO A 367 15.01 1.76 -8.95
CA PRO A 367 15.00 1.23 -7.60
C PRO A 367 13.75 0.36 -7.35
N ALA A 368 13.84 -0.57 -6.40
CA ALA A 368 12.78 -1.55 -6.14
C ALA A 368 11.46 -0.93 -5.65
N ASN A 369 11.51 0.27 -5.07
CA ASN A 369 10.35 1.03 -4.58
C ASN A 369 9.75 1.98 -5.64
N HIS A 370 10.22 1.94 -6.90
CA HIS A 370 9.70 2.84 -7.94
C HIS A 370 8.32 2.40 -8.44
N HIS A 371 7.39 3.36 -8.62
CA HIS A 371 6.01 3.09 -9.05
C HIS A 371 5.87 2.71 -10.53
N TRP A 372 6.94 2.80 -11.32
CA TRP A 372 6.98 2.35 -12.72
C TRP A 372 7.41 0.89 -12.86
N CYS A 373 7.73 0.22 -11.74
CA CYS A 373 8.02 -1.20 -11.74
C CYS A 373 6.80 -1.98 -12.26
N PRO A 374 6.95 -2.94 -13.18
CA PRO A 374 5.83 -3.80 -13.59
C PRO A 374 5.14 -4.49 -12.41
N PHE A 375 5.88 -4.87 -11.36
CA PHE A 375 5.30 -5.43 -10.15
C PHE A 375 4.45 -4.42 -9.36
N TRP A 376 4.77 -3.13 -9.42
CA TRP A 376 3.91 -2.09 -8.86
C TRP A 376 2.61 -1.98 -9.66
N CYS A 377 2.70 -1.92 -10.99
CA CYS A 377 1.52 -1.86 -11.86
C CYS A 377 0.59 -3.08 -11.68
N HIS A 378 1.17 -4.24 -11.36
CA HIS A 378 0.47 -5.49 -11.11
C HIS A 378 0.36 -5.83 -9.61
N CYS A 379 0.53 -4.86 -8.69
CA CYS A 379 0.50 -5.14 -7.25
C CYS A 379 -0.82 -5.75 -6.79
N PHE A 380 -1.92 -5.51 -7.51
CA PHE A 380 -3.22 -6.12 -7.24
C PHE A 380 -3.40 -7.50 -7.91
N ASP A 381 -2.59 -7.86 -8.90
CA ASP A 381 -2.66 -9.15 -9.60
C ASP A 381 -1.70 -10.16 -8.96
N ARG A 382 -2.17 -10.79 -7.89
CA ARG A 382 -1.41 -11.82 -7.15
C ARG A 382 -0.88 -12.92 -8.07
N LEU A 383 -1.73 -13.42 -8.97
CA LEU A 383 -1.36 -14.53 -9.86
C LEU A 383 -0.28 -14.10 -10.86
N TRP A 384 -0.34 -12.87 -11.35
CA TRP A 384 0.72 -12.31 -12.17
C TRP A 384 2.04 -12.23 -11.39
N ILE A 385 2.03 -11.72 -10.15
CA ILE A 385 3.24 -11.62 -9.30
C ILE A 385 3.85 -13.00 -9.04
N GLU A 386 3.03 -13.98 -8.61
CA GLU A 386 3.48 -15.34 -8.33
C GLU A 386 4.06 -16.02 -9.57
N ARG A 387 3.43 -15.81 -10.74
CA ARG A 387 3.95 -16.30 -12.02
C ARG A 387 5.31 -15.70 -12.34
N ARG A 388 5.47 -14.37 -12.22
CA ARG A 388 6.75 -13.69 -12.51
C ARG A 388 7.90 -14.15 -11.63
N TYR A 389 7.64 -14.40 -10.34
CA TYR A 389 8.67 -14.97 -9.48
C TYR A 389 9.00 -16.41 -9.83
N SER A 390 8.01 -17.21 -10.23
CA SER A 390 8.21 -18.59 -10.67
C SER A 390 9.03 -18.68 -11.97
N GLU A 391 8.74 -17.80 -12.94
CA GLU A 391 9.53 -17.64 -14.18
C GLU A 391 10.99 -17.33 -13.86
N LYS A 392 11.26 -16.37 -12.96
CA LYS A 392 12.61 -16.02 -12.53
C LYS A 392 13.35 -17.17 -11.85
N LYS A 393 12.67 -17.91 -10.97
CA LYS A 393 13.26 -19.07 -10.27
C LYS A 393 13.62 -20.20 -11.23
N SER A 394 12.92 -20.31 -12.35
CA SER A 394 13.18 -21.34 -13.36
C SER A 394 14.32 -20.95 -14.32
N ALA A 395 14.69 -19.67 -14.37
CA ALA A 395 15.74 -19.14 -15.24
C ALA A 395 17.09 -18.94 -14.54
N ALA A 396 17.14 -19.14 -13.21
CA ALA A 396 18.33 -19.07 -12.37
C ALA A 396 18.73 -20.48 -11.92
#